data_AF-A0A7W0XLT3-F1
#
_entry.id   AF-A0A7W0XLT3-F1
#
_cell.length_a   1.000
_cell.length_b   1.000
_cell.length_c   1.000
_cell.angle_alpha   90.00
_cell.angle_beta   90.00
_cell.angle_gamma   90.00
#
_symmetry.space_group_name_H-M   'P 1'
#
loop_
_entity.id
_entity.type
_entity.pdbx_description
1 polymer ?
#
loop_
_entity_poly.entity_id
_entity_poly.type
_entity_poly.pdbx_seq_one_letter_code
_entity_poly.pdbx_strand_id
1 'polypeptide(L)'
;SREIDEAGREADLMARLRAIYAGQGIQVSDAVLVQGIRALDESRFVYTPPEPNLATSLALLWVERNRYLKAAAALVLLVAALAGAYYETRVRPLRQTASALEAAHSEAVAEAAGPAGRERADRLLDAGAAALEESDTGAAAQALGDLRSLRASLQSEYELRIVSTAFKVPPTALHERIRYLIVEAVAPDGGILTLPVANGEAKAPQPVARWGIAVNPDVYLAVDQDLKADGRIDDAALGVKRRGEPDVEFLKPVLGKTITEW
;
A
#
# COMPACT_ATOMS: atom_id res chain seq x y z
N SER A 1 -7.49 26.35 76.15
CA SER A 1 -8.63 25.42 76.26
C SER A 1 -8.32 23.99 75.83
N ARG A 2 -7.23 23.70 75.11
CA ARG A 2 -6.86 22.34 74.67
C ARG A 2 -6.28 21.44 75.79
N GLU A 3 -5.56 22.00 76.76
CA GLU A 3 -4.94 21.24 77.86
C GLU A 3 -5.94 20.73 78.93
N ILE A 4 -7.04 21.45 79.15
CA ILE A 4 -8.06 21.05 80.14
C ILE A 4 -8.85 19.82 79.64
N ASP A 5 -8.99 19.68 78.33
CA ASP A 5 -9.68 18.55 77.68
C ASP A 5 -8.78 17.29 77.58
N GLU A 6 -7.44 17.46 77.64
CA GLU A 6 -6.46 16.36 77.72
C GLU A 6 -6.49 15.69 79.09
N ALA A 7 -6.43 16.49 80.17
CA ALA A 7 -6.42 16.00 81.55
C ALA A 7 -7.71 15.27 81.94
N GLY A 8 -8.85 15.72 81.43
CA GLY A 8 -10.14 15.03 81.62
C GLY A 8 -10.17 13.66 80.93
N ARG A 9 -9.65 13.56 79.70
CA ARG A 9 -9.58 12.30 78.94
C ARG A 9 -8.65 11.27 79.58
N GLU A 10 -7.52 11.70 80.13
CA GLU A 10 -6.56 10.82 80.80
C GLU A 10 -7.15 10.21 82.09
N ALA A 11 -7.86 11.02 82.87
CA ALA A 11 -8.56 10.56 84.08
C ALA A 11 -9.64 9.51 83.76
N ASP A 12 -10.43 9.73 82.70
CA ASP A 12 -11.44 8.79 82.24
C ASP A 12 -10.83 7.48 81.72
N LEU A 13 -9.71 7.56 80.98
CA LEU A 13 -8.97 6.40 80.50
C LEU A 13 -8.43 5.56 81.67
N MET A 14 -7.86 6.22 82.69
CA MET A 14 -7.33 5.55 83.88
C MET A 14 -8.45 4.89 84.70
N ALA A 15 -9.61 5.54 84.83
CA ALA A 15 -10.78 4.97 85.48
C ALA A 15 -11.30 3.72 84.75
N ARG A 16 -11.36 3.76 83.41
CA ARG A 16 -11.74 2.60 82.57
C ARG A 16 -10.77 1.44 82.70
N LEU A 17 -9.46 1.70 82.60
CA LEU A 17 -8.43 0.66 82.73
C LEU A 17 -8.46 0.03 84.12
N ARG A 18 -8.60 0.82 85.18
CA ARG A 18 -8.73 0.33 86.56
C ARG A 18 -9.94 -0.60 86.71
N ALA A 19 -11.09 -0.25 86.13
CA ALA A 19 -12.29 -1.08 86.17
C ALA A 19 -12.11 -2.42 85.43
N ILE A 20 -11.42 -2.41 84.28
CA ILE A 20 -11.14 -3.63 83.50
C ILE A 20 -10.23 -4.59 84.28
N TYR A 21 -9.12 -4.10 84.84
CA TYR A 21 -8.18 -4.95 85.59
C TYR A 21 -8.76 -5.44 86.92
N ALA A 22 -9.54 -4.61 87.62
CA ALA A 22 -10.25 -5.01 88.82
C ALA A 22 -11.27 -6.12 88.56
N GLY A 23 -11.99 -6.06 87.43
CA GLY A 23 -12.91 -7.11 86.99
C GLY A 23 -12.23 -8.45 86.67
N GLN A 24 -10.93 -8.43 86.37
CA GLN A 24 -10.11 -9.63 86.13
C GLN A 24 -9.45 -10.17 87.42
N GLY A 25 -9.75 -9.59 88.58
CA GLY A 25 -9.16 -9.97 89.86
C GLY A 25 -7.69 -9.53 90.01
N ILE A 26 -7.19 -8.67 89.13
CA ILE A 26 -5.81 -8.17 89.14
C ILE A 26 -5.80 -6.77 89.75
N GLN A 27 -5.18 -6.63 90.92
CA GLN A 27 -4.98 -5.33 91.54
C GLN A 27 -3.73 -4.67 90.95
N VAL A 28 -3.94 -3.73 90.04
CA VAL A 28 -2.87 -2.92 89.45
C VAL A 28 -2.78 -1.61 90.22
N SER A 29 -1.60 -1.24 90.68
CA SER A 29 -1.39 0.04 91.35
C SER A 29 -1.49 1.19 90.35
N ASP A 30 -1.97 2.34 90.81
CA ASP A 30 -2.12 3.55 89.99
C ASP A 30 -0.80 3.96 89.32
N ALA A 31 0.32 3.75 90.00
CA ALA A 31 1.65 3.99 89.46
C ALA A 31 1.96 3.14 88.21
N VAL A 32 1.49 1.89 88.17
CA VAL A 32 1.70 0.97 87.03
C VAL A 32 0.77 1.32 85.86
N LEU A 33 -0.47 1.74 86.14
CA LEU A 33 -1.39 2.22 85.10
C LEU A 33 -0.88 3.51 84.45
N VAL A 34 -0.39 4.46 85.26
CA VAL A 34 0.23 5.69 84.77
C VAL A 34 1.50 5.38 83.98
N GLN A 35 2.35 4.45 84.42
CA GLN A 35 3.51 4.00 83.65
C GLN A 35 3.10 3.34 82.31
N GLY A 36 2.03 2.56 82.30
CA GLY A 36 1.50 1.91 81.09
C GLY A 36 0.94 2.91 80.07
N ILE A 37 0.18 3.90 80.53
CA ILE A 37 -0.36 4.98 79.68
C ILE A 37 0.79 5.84 79.13
N ARG A 38 1.76 6.19 79.98
CA ARG A 38 2.96 6.94 79.57
C ARG A 38 3.80 6.17 78.55
N ALA A 39 3.91 4.85 78.69
CA ALA A 39 4.59 3.99 77.71
C ALA A 39 3.82 3.86 76.37
N LEU A 40 2.49 4.01 76.38
CA LEU A 40 1.66 4.10 75.18
C LEU A 40 1.87 5.46 74.47
N ASP A 41 1.95 6.54 75.25
CA ASP A 41 2.15 7.91 74.76
C ASP A 41 3.55 8.13 74.16
N GLU A 42 4.54 7.38 74.63
CA GLU A 42 5.91 7.32 74.06
C GLU A 42 5.98 6.85 72.60
N SER A 43 4.84 6.57 71.93
CA SER A 43 4.74 6.31 70.49
C SER A 43 5.64 5.16 69.99
N ARG A 44 6.10 4.29 70.91
CA ARG A 44 7.00 3.15 70.63
C ARG A 44 6.43 2.13 69.66
N PHE A 45 5.12 2.19 69.41
CA PHE A 45 4.40 1.30 68.51
C PHE A 45 3.94 1.99 67.22
N VAL A 46 4.25 3.28 67.02
CA VAL A 46 3.86 4.02 65.82
C VAL A 46 5.00 3.95 64.80
N TYR A 47 4.79 3.17 63.75
CA TYR A 47 5.71 3.17 62.61
C TYR A 47 5.68 4.53 61.93
N THR A 48 6.81 5.23 61.96
CA THR A 48 7.00 6.44 61.16
C THR A 48 7.71 6.01 59.87
N PRO A 49 7.05 6.09 58.70
CA PRO A 49 7.70 5.72 57.45
C PRO A 49 8.93 6.59 57.21
N PRO A 50 10.03 6.02 56.68
CA PRO A 50 11.23 6.78 56.35
C PRO A 50 10.91 7.82 55.27
N GLU A 51 11.60 8.96 55.33
CA GLU A 51 11.38 10.05 54.38
C GLU A 51 11.61 9.60 52.92
N PRO A 52 10.82 10.14 51.97
CA PRO A 52 11.01 9.84 50.56
C PRO A 52 12.35 10.39 50.10
N ASN A 53 13.31 9.51 49.88
CA ASN A 53 14.61 9.78 49.29
C ASN A 53 14.89 8.77 48.16
N LEU A 54 15.94 9.01 47.37
CA LEU A 54 16.25 8.14 46.22
C LEU A 54 16.45 6.67 46.61
N ALA A 55 17.03 6.40 47.78
CA ALA A 55 17.25 5.03 48.27
C ALA A 55 15.93 4.38 48.73
N THR A 56 15.06 5.09 49.45
CA THR A 56 13.73 4.58 49.84
C THR A 56 12.83 4.37 48.62
N SER A 57 12.88 5.25 47.62
CA SER A 57 12.15 5.07 46.36
C SER A 57 12.62 3.86 45.56
N LEU A 58 13.95 3.65 45.43
CA LEU A 58 14.50 2.47 44.76
C LEU A 58 14.20 1.18 45.52
N ALA A 59 14.26 1.21 46.86
CA ALA A 59 13.90 0.07 47.71
C ALA A 59 12.42 -0.31 47.56
N LEU A 60 11.51 0.67 47.56
CA LEU A 60 10.09 0.43 47.31
C LEU A 60 9.85 -0.11 45.89
N LEU A 61 10.54 0.43 44.88
CA LEU A 61 10.49 -0.06 43.50
C LEU A 61 10.97 -1.53 43.41
N TRP A 62 12.00 -1.91 44.17
CA TRP A 62 12.52 -3.28 44.23
C TRP A 62 11.60 -4.25 44.98
N VAL A 63 10.97 -3.80 46.07
CA VAL A 63 9.96 -4.60 46.82
C VAL A 63 8.75 -4.88 45.92
N GLU A 64 8.30 -3.87 45.18
CA GLU A 64 7.18 -3.98 44.24
C GLU A 64 7.60 -4.42 42.83
N ARG A 65 8.85 -4.87 42.63
CA ARG A 65 9.44 -5.15 41.30
C ARG A 65 8.58 -6.06 40.42
N ASN A 66 7.87 -7.03 40.99
CA ASN A 66 7.04 -7.95 40.22
C ASN A 66 5.86 -7.24 39.53
N ARG A 67 5.29 -6.20 40.16
CA ARG A 67 4.23 -5.38 39.57
C ARG A 67 4.78 -4.54 38.42
N TYR A 68 5.91 -3.86 38.64
CA TYR A 68 6.54 -3.02 37.63
C TYR A 68 7.13 -3.84 36.46
N LEU A 69 7.70 -5.02 36.72
CA LEU A 69 8.19 -5.93 35.67
C LEU A 69 7.05 -6.43 34.79
N LYS A 70 5.88 -6.78 35.36
CA LYS A 70 4.70 -7.16 34.56
C LYS A 70 4.20 -6.00 33.71
N ALA A 71 4.14 -4.79 34.26
CA ALA A 71 3.76 -3.59 33.51
C ALA A 71 4.76 -3.26 32.39
N ALA A 72 6.07 -3.33 32.68
CA ALA A 72 7.11 -3.14 31.69
C ALA A 72 7.07 -4.20 30.59
N ALA A 73 6.86 -5.47 30.94
CA ALA A 73 6.68 -6.55 29.96
C ALA A 73 5.44 -6.31 29.08
N ALA A 74 4.32 -5.88 29.65
CA ALA A 74 3.12 -5.52 28.90
C ALA A 74 3.38 -4.34 27.94
N LEU A 75 4.13 -3.33 28.37
CA LEU A 75 4.53 -2.21 27.52
C LEU A 75 5.42 -2.65 26.36
N VAL A 76 6.42 -3.50 26.62
CA VAL A 76 7.31 -4.05 25.58
C VAL A 76 6.50 -4.87 24.58
N LEU A 77 5.58 -5.71 25.03
CA LEU A 77 4.69 -6.48 24.16
C LEU A 77 3.79 -5.56 23.32
N LEU A 78 3.26 -4.48 23.90
CA LEU A 78 2.47 -3.50 23.18
C LEU A 78 3.29 -2.81 22.08
N VAL A 79 4.51 -2.36 22.40
CA VAL A 79 5.42 -1.75 21.41
C VAL A 79 5.79 -2.75 20.32
N ALA A 80 6.09 -3.99 20.67
CA ALA A 80 6.38 -5.05 19.70
C ALA A 80 5.17 -5.34 18.80
N ALA A 81 3.95 -5.35 19.35
CA ALA A 81 2.73 -5.53 18.58
C ALA A 81 2.47 -4.36 17.63
N LEU A 82 2.67 -3.12 18.07
CA LEU A 82 2.54 -1.92 17.23
C LEU A 82 3.61 -1.89 16.12
N ALA A 83 4.85 -2.24 16.45
CA ALA A 83 5.94 -2.35 15.48
C ALA A 83 5.68 -3.46 14.46
N GLY A 84 5.18 -4.62 14.90
CA GLY A 84 4.77 -5.71 14.03
C GLY A 84 3.63 -5.32 13.10
N ALA A 85 2.61 -4.62 13.62
CA ALA A 85 1.52 -4.10 12.82
C ALA A 85 2.00 -3.07 11.79
N TYR A 86 2.91 -2.16 12.16
CA TYR A 86 3.52 -1.20 11.24
C TYR A 86 4.33 -1.91 10.14
N TYR A 87 5.13 -2.91 10.50
CA TYR A 87 5.92 -3.69 9.54
C TYR A 87 5.04 -4.42 8.53
N GLU A 88 4.01 -5.13 9.00
CA GLU A 88 3.07 -5.87 8.12
C GLU A 88 2.26 -4.94 7.23
N THR A 89 1.80 -3.80 7.75
CA THR A 89 0.91 -2.89 6.99
C THR A 89 1.65 -1.94 6.04
N ARG A 90 2.89 -1.54 6.36
CA ARG A 90 3.65 -0.56 5.57
C ARG A 90 4.82 -1.17 4.82
N VAL A 91 5.66 -1.97 5.48
CA VAL A 91 6.95 -2.39 4.90
C VAL A 91 6.80 -3.60 3.99
N ARG A 92 6.03 -4.59 4.42
CA ARG A 92 5.85 -5.85 3.70
C ARG A 92 5.23 -5.70 2.29
N PRO A 93 4.13 -4.94 2.09
CA PRO A 93 3.57 -4.75 0.74
C PRO A 93 4.53 -3.98 -0.18
N LEU A 94 5.25 -2.97 0.33
CA LEU A 94 6.22 -2.22 -0.47
C LEU A 94 7.36 -3.12 -0.98
N ARG A 95 7.89 -4.00 -0.13
CA ARG A 95 8.93 -4.97 -0.53
C ARG A 95 8.45 -5.98 -1.57
N GLN A 96 7.21 -6.46 -1.42
CA GLN A 96 6.61 -7.38 -2.39
C GLN A 96 6.45 -6.70 -3.76
N THR A 97 5.93 -5.48 -3.80
CA THR A 97 5.79 -4.70 -5.04
C THR A 97 7.14 -4.41 -5.68
N ALA A 98 8.17 -4.05 -4.89
CA ALA A 98 9.52 -3.84 -5.39
C ALA A 98 10.06 -5.11 -6.08
N SER A 99 9.98 -6.25 -5.41
CA SER A 99 10.42 -7.53 -6.00
C SER A 99 9.61 -7.93 -7.25
N ALA A 100 8.33 -7.60 -7.29
CA ALA A 100 7.46 -7.87 -8.43
C ALA A 100 7.78 -6.96 -9.63
N LEU A 101 8.15 -5.70 -9.39
CA LEU A 101 8.61 -4.77 -10.42
C LEU A 101 9.92 -5.26 -11.05
N GLU A 102 10.91 -5.62 -10.23
CA GLU A 102 12.19 -6.17 -10.71
C GLU A 102 11.98 -7.46 -11.52
N ALA A 103 11.13 -8.37 -11.03
CA ALA A 103 10.80 -9.59 -11.76
C ALA A 103 10.12 -9.28 -13.11
N ALA A 104 9.08 -8.45 -13.11
CA ALA A 104 8.36 -8.10 -14.34
C ALA A 104 9.24 -7.35 -15.35
N HIS A 105 10.15 -6.51 -14.88
CA HIS A 105 11.16 -5.85 -15.71
C HIS A 105 12.10 -6.87 -16.35
N SER A 106 12.66 -7.78 -15.56
CA SER A 106 13.58 -8.81 -16.07
C SER A 106 12.93 -9.69 -17.14
N GLU A 107 11.66 -10.04 -16.95
CA GLU A 107 10.88 -10.81 -17.92
C GLU A 107 10.61 -10.02 -19.20
N ALA A 108 10.30 -8.73 -19.10
CA ALA A 108 10.09 -7.86 -20.25
C ALA A 108 11.40 -7.65 -21.05
N VAL A 109 12.52 -7.43 -20.37
CA VAL A 109 13.83 -7.28 -21.00
C VAL A 109 14.29 -8.57 -21.67
N ALA A 110 14.00 -9.72 -21.07
CA ALA A 110 14.31 -11.03 -21.66
C ALA A 110 13.53 -11.29 -22.96
N GLU A 111 12.29 -10.79 -23.05
CA GLU A 111 11.47 -10.90 -24.26
C GLU A 111 11.86 -9.87 -25.34
N ALA A 112 12.42 -8.72 -24.95
CA ALA A 112 12.74 -7.63 -25.86
C ALA A 112 13.91 -7.96 -26.82
N ALA A 113 13.62 -7.95 -28.11
CA ALA A 113 14.59 -8.16 -29.19
C ALA A 113 15.44 -6.91 -29.47
N GLY A 114 14.82 -5.72 -29.40
CA GLY A 114 15.45 -4.44 -29.73
C GLY A 114 15.60 -3.47 -28.54
N PRO A 115 16.34 -2.35 -28.74
CA PRO A 115 16.54 -1.33 -27.70
C PRO A 115 15.24 -0.66 -27.26
N ALA A 116 14.30 -0.43 -28.18
CA ALA A 116 13.04 0.24 -27.87
C ALA A 116 12.22 -0.47 -26.78
N GLY A 117 12.17 -1.81 -26.82
CA GLY A 117 11.48 -2.61 -25.78
C GLY A 117 12.17 -2.53 -24.42
N ARG A 118 13.51 -2.58 -24.41
CA ARG A 118 14.32 -2.50 -23.19
C ARG A 118 14.23 -1.13 -22.54
N GLU A 119 14.42 -0.06 -23.32
CA GLU A 119 14.30 1.31 -22.83
C GLU A 119 12.91 1.60 -22.25
N ARG A 120 11.85 1.02 -22.83
CA ARG A 120 10.49 1.16 -22.30
C ARG A 120 10.33 0.40 -20.98
N ALA A 121 10.90 -0.80 -20.86
CA ALA A 121 10.91 -1.55 -19.61
C ALA A 121 11.68 -0.79 -18.52
N ASP A 122 12.86 -0.25 -18.83
CA ASP A 122 13.70 0.53 -17.90
C ASP A 122 12.93 1.75 -17.37
N ARG A 123 12.31 2.54 -18.25
CA ARG A 123 11.48 3.69 -17.84
C ARG A 123 10.33 3.31 -16.91
N LEU A 124 9.70 2.15 -17.13
CA LEU A 124 8.62 1.67 -16.27
C LEU A 124 9.13 1.19 -14.90
N LEU A 125 10.30 0.55 -14.86
CA LEU A 125 10.97 0.18 -13.61
C LEU A 125 11.33 1.44 -12.81
N ASP A 126 11.95 2.43 -13.45
CA ASP A 126 12.32 3.70 -12.82
C ASP A 126 11.10 4.44 -12.25
N ALA A 127 9.99 4.48 -13.01
CA ALA A 127 8.74 5.06 -12.54
C ALA A 127 8.16 4.31 -11.33
N GLY A 128 8.21 2.98 -11.34
CA GLY A 128 7.77 2.14 -10.22
C GLY A 128 8.65 2.31 -8.98
N ALA A 129 9.97 2.42 -9.15
CA ALA A 129 10.92 2.67 -8.07
C ALA A 129 10.69 4.04 -7.42
N ALA A 130 10.53 5.10 -8.22
CA ALA A 130 10.21 6.44 -7.73
C ALA A 130 8.88 6.45 -6.93
N ALA A 131 7.85 5.77 -7.42
CA ALA A 131 6.58 5.63 -6.71
C ALA A 131 6.72 4.92 -5.35
N LEU A 132 7.61 3.92 -5.24
CA LEU A 132 7.88 3.23 -3.98
C LEU A 132 8.62 4.13 -2.98
N GLU A 133 9.54 4.98 -3.44
CA GLU A 133 10.22 5.97 -2.59
C GLU A 133 9.22 6.98 -1.99
N GLU A 134 8.23 7.39 -2.79
CA GLU A 134 7.14 8.28 -2.36
C GLU A 134 6.05 7.56 -1.56
N SER A 135 6.15 6.24 -1.38
CA SER A 135 5.10 5.39 -0.78
C SER A 135 3.75 5.45 -1.52
N ASP A 136 3.74 5.82 -2.81
CA ASP A 136 2.57 5.78 -3.68
C ASP A 136 2.35 4.36 -4.22
N THR A 137 1.57 3.59 -3.47
CA THR A 137 1.24 2.21 -3.85
C THR A 137 0.37 2.12 -5.11
N GLY A 138 -0.36 3.18 -5.46
CA GLY A 138 -1.19 3.22 -6.65
C GLY A 138 -0.34 3.33 -7.91
N ALA A 139 0.57 4.31 -7.94
CA ALA A 139 1.51 4.50 -9.03
C ALA A 139 2.46 3.30 -9.19
N ALA A 140 2.95 2.72 -8.10
CA ALA A 140 3.79 1.52 -8.15
C ALA A 140 3.05 0.29 -8.73
N ALA A 141 1.77 0.12 -8.37
CA ALA A 141 0.94 -0.95 -8.92
C ALA A 141 0.63 -0.72 -10.41
N GLN A 142 0.45 0.53 -10.83
CA GLN A 142 0.28 0.89 -12.24
C GLN A 142 1.53 0.55 -13.06
N ALA A 143 2.73 0.96 -12.61
CA ALA A 143 3.98 0.63 -13.28
C ALA A 143 4.19 -0.88 -13.46
N LEU A 144 3.82 -1.68 -12.45
CA LEU A 144 3.82 -3.14 -12.55
C LEU A 144 2.83 -3.68 -13.58
N GLY A 145 1.63 -3.09 -13.66
CA GLY A 145 0.64 -3.40 -14.70
C GLY A 145 1.12 -3.06 -16.10
N ASP A 146 1.82 -1.94 -16.24
CA ASP A 146 2.39 -1.48 -17.50
C ASP A 146 3.54 -2.37 -17.97
N LEU A 147 4.41 -2.84 -17.06
CA LEU A 147 5.46 -3.83 -17.35
C LEU A 147 4.87 -5.16 -17.86
N ARG A 148 3.81 -5.64 -17.22
CA ARG A 148 3.10 -6.86 -17.66
C ARG A 148 2.45 -6.69 -19.02
N SER A 149 1.86 -5.53 -19.26
CA SER A 149 1.26 -5.18 -20.56
C SER A 149 2.33 -5.10 -21.65
N LEU A 150 3.48 -4.49 -21.35
CA LEU A 150 4.64 -4.45 -22.25
C LEU A 150 5.11 -5.86 -22.60
N ARG A 151 5.31 -6.73 -21.60
CA ARG A 151 5.67 -8.13 -21.83
C ARG A 151 4.67 -8.84 -22.75
N ALA A 152 3.36 -8.68 -22.50
CA ALA A 152 2.33 -9.26 -23.36
C ALA A 152 2.40 -8.72 -24.80
N SER A 153 2.66 -7.43 -24.98
CA SER A 153 2.90 -6.83 -26.30
C SER A 153 4.17 -7.35 -26.98
N LEU A 154 5.25 -7.60 -26.23
CA LEU A 154 6.48 -8.19 -26.76
C LEU A 154 6.27 -9.66 -27.17
N GLN A 155 5.39 -10.39 -26.49
CA GLN A 155 5.06 -11.78 -26.83
C GLN A 155 4.10 -11.90 -28.03
N SER A 156 3.40 -10.83 -28.39
CA SER A 156 2.46 -10.83 -29.50
C SER A 156 3.16 -10.82 -30.85
N GLU A 157 2.61 -11.60 -31.79
CA GLU A 157 3.06 -11.68 -33.17
C GLU A 157 1.82 -11.70 -34.07
N TYR A 158 1.73 -10.78 -35.03
CA TYR A 158 0.64 -10.72 -36.02
C TYR A 158 0.98 -9.81 -37.19
N GLU A 159 0.33 -10.05 -38.34
CA GLU A 159 0.30 -9.14 -39.48
C GLU A 159 -0.98 -8.30 -39.45
N LEU A 160 -0.88 -7.01 -39.72
CA LEU A 160 -2.04 -6.16 -40.01
C LEU A 160 -2.39 -6.30 -41.49
N ARG A 161 -3.40 -7.12 -41.78
CA ARG A 161 -3.89 -7.36 -43.13
C ARG A 161 -5.02 -6.40 -43.48
N ILE A 162 -4.92 -5.76 -44.63
CA ILE A 162 -5.93 -4.87 -45.19
C ILE A 162 -7.06 -5.72 -45.77
N VAL A 163 -8.28 -5.41 -45.38
CA VAL A 163 -9.50 -6.11 -45.81
C VAL A 163 -10.49 -5.23 -46.56
N SER A 164 -10.39 -3.90 -46.40
CA SER A 164 -11.30 -2.95 -47.06
C SER A 164 -10.76 -1.52 -46.99
N THR A 165 -11.46 -0.59 -47.65
CA THR A 165 -11.20 0.84 -47.63
C THR A 165 -12.44 1.58 -47.09
N ALA A 166 -12.23 2.64 -46.32
CA ALA A 166 -13.31 3.51 -45.85
C ALA A 166 -12.88 4.96 -45.78
N PHE A 167 -13.83 5.90 -45.83
CA PHE A 167 -13.55 7.31 -45.60
C PHE A 167 -14.60 7.94 -44.69
N LYS A 168 -14.18 8.94 -43.91
CA LYS A 168 -15.07 9.79 -43.12
C LYS A 168 -14.90 11.25 -43.51
N VAL A 169 -16.02 11.96 -43.50
CA VAL A 169 -16.07 13.42 -43.66
C VAL A 169 -16.24 14.04 -42.27
N PRO A 170 -15.27 14.82 -41.77
CA PRO A 170 -15.41 15.49 -40.49
C PRO A 170 -16.60 16.47 -40.50
N PRO A 171 -17.43 16.52 -39.45
CA PRO A 171 -18.54 17.48 -39.38
C PRO A 171 -18.07 18.94 -39.46
N THR A 172 -16.87 19.22 -38.98
CA THR A 172 -16.26 20.55 -38.93
C THR A 172 -15.51 20.93 -40.21
N ALA A 173 -15.24 19.97 -41.10
CA ALA A 173 -14.45 20.17 -42.31
C ALA A 173 -15.02 19.32 -43.46
N LEU A 174 -16.19 19.72 -43.97
CA LEU A 174 -16.97 18.94 -44.95
C LEU A 174 -16.26 18.73 -46.30
N HIS A 175 -15.25 19.54 -46.62
CA HIS A 175 -14.40 19.36 -47.80
C HIS A 175 -13.29 18.33 -47.59
N GLU A 176 -13.03 17.91 -46.35
CA GLU A 176 -12.00 16.94 -46.03
C GLU A 176 -12.56 15.52 -46.03
N ARG A 177 -11.72 14.59 -46.49
CA ARG A 177 -12.00 13.15 -46.43
C ARG A 177 -10.82 12.49 -45.75
N ILE A 178 -11.02 12.09 -44.49
CA ILE A 178 -10.05 11.26 -43.80
C ILE A 178 -10.22 9.84 -44.33
N ARG A 179 -9.13 9.28 -44.84
CA ARG A 179 -9.09 8.00 -45.56
C ARG A 179 -8.48 6.95 -44.66
N TYR A 180 -9.17 5.82 -44.54
CA TYR A 180 -8.81 4.72 -43.66
C TYR A 180 -8.67 3.43 -44.48
N LEU A 181 -7.65 2.65 -44.16
CA LEU A 181 -7.59 1.24 -44.52
C LEU A 181 -8.17 0.42 -43.37
N ILE A 182 -9.15 -0.42 -43.67
CA ILE A 182 -9.72 -1.34 -42.69
C ILE A 182 -8.80 -2.55 -42.61
N VAL A 183 -8.35 -2.87 -41.40
CA VAL A 183 -7.42 -3.96 -41.13
C VAL A 183 -7.96 -4.94 -40.12
N GLU A 184 -7.38 -6.13 -40.15
CA GLU A 184 -7.50 -7.16 -39.13
C GLU A 184 -6.09 -7.62 -38.70
N ALA A 185 -5.93 -8.01 -37.43
CA ALA A 185 -4.70 -8.63 -36.97
C ALA A 185 -4.75 -10.14 -37.19
N VAL A 186 -3.85 -10.65 -38.01
CA VAL A 186 -3.75 -12.07 -38.37
C VAL A 186 -2.55 -12.68 -37.65
N ALA A 187 -2.80 -13.64 -36.76
CA ALA A 187 -1.76 -14.38 -36.07
C ALA A 187 -1.03 -15.36 -37.02
N PRO A 188 0.15 -15.91 -36.65
CA PRO A 188 0.92 -16.83 -37.50
C PRO A 188 0.17 -18.12 -37.89
N ASP A 189 -0.83 -18.52 -37.10
CA ASP A 189 -1.69 -19.68 -37.37
C ASP A 189 -2.86 -19.34 -38.33
N GLY A 190 -2.97 -18.09 -38.77
CA GLY A 190 -4.05 -17.57 -39.61
C GLY A 190 -5.28 -17.09 -38.81
N GLY A 191 -5.26 -17.18 -37.48
CA GLY A 191 -6.35 -16.73 -36.62
C GLY A 191 -6.49 -15.20 -36.59
N ILE A 192 -7.74 -14.71 -36.58
CA ILE A 192 -8.00 -13.28 -36.43
C ILE A 192 -8.04 -12.92 -34.95
N LEU A 193 -7.18 -11.98 -34.56
CA LEU A 193 -7.07 -11.50 -33.18
C LEU A 193 -8.07 -10.38 -32.90
N THR A 194 -8.61 -10.39 -31.68
CA THR A 194 -9.39 -9.27 -31.14
C THR A 194 -8.47 -8.39 -30.31
N LEU A 195 -8.25 -7.15 -30.75
CA LEU A 195 -7.33 -6.23 -30.09
C LEU A 195 -8.08 -5.04 -29.48
N PRO A 196 -7.61 -4.50 -28.34
CA PRO A 196 -8.14 -3.27 -27.78
C PRO A 196 -7.69 -2.08 -28.62
N VAL A 197 -8.62 -1.46 -29.36
CA VAL A 197 -8.35 -0.32 -30.24
C VAL A 197 -9.12 0.92 -29.76
N ALA A 198 -8.41 2.04 -29.60
CA ALA A 198 -9.03 3.32 -29.30
C ALA A 198 -9.63 3.93 -30.59
N ASN A 199 -10.79 4.57 -30.47
CA ASN A 199 -11.47 5.27 -31.57
C ASN A 199 -11.30 6.77 -31.40
N GLY A 200 -10.38 7.37 -32.16
CA GLY A 200 -10.03 8.79 -32.02
C GLY A 200 -9.54 9.19 -30.61
N GLU A 201 -9.42 10.50 -30.38
CA GLU A 201 -8.68 11.08 -29.23
C GLU A 201 -9.30 10.85 -27.84
N ALA A 202 -10.50 10.30 -27.70
CA ALA A 202 -11.24 10.43 -26.43
C ALA A 202 -12.03 9.22 -25.93
N LYS A 203 -11.92 8.03 -26.55
CA LYS A 203 -12.69 6.85 -26.10
C LYS A 203 -11.78 5.77 -25.52
N ALA A 204 -12.26 5.10 -24.47
CA ALA A 204 -11.64 3.89 -23.94
C ALA A 204 -11.47 2.84 -25.06
N PRO A 205 -10.35 2.09 -25.09
CA PRO A 205 -10.14 1.06 -26.10
C PRO A 205 -11.26 0.02 -26.09
N GLN A 206 -11.71 -0.38 -27.28
CA GLN A 206 -12.73 -1.42 -27.44
C GLN A 206 -12.13 -2.66 -28.09
N PRO A 207 -12.51 -3.88 -27.65
CA PRO A 207 -12.07 -5.11 -28.28
C PRO A 207 -12.74 -5.24 -29.65
N VAL A 208 -11.96 -5.17 -30.72
CA VAL A 208 -12.45 -5.30 -32.10
C VAL A 208 -11.54 -6.22 -32.92
N ALA A 209 -12.16 -6.98 -33.83
CA ALA A 209 -11.43 -7.81 -34.79
C ALA A 209 -11.02 -7.02 -36.05
N ARG A 210 -11.73 -5.93 -36.35
CA ARG A 210 -11.48 -5.05 -37.49
C ARG A 210 -11.57 -3.59 -37.08
N TRP A 211 -10.66 -2.77 -37.60
CA TRP A 211 -10.65 -1.33 -37.35
C TRP A 211 -9.99 -0.60 -38.52
N GLY A 212 -10.26 0.70 -38.66
CA GLY A 212 -9.64 1.55 -39.66
C GLY A 212 -8.37 2.23 -39.14
N ILE A 213 -7.33 2.29 -39.96
CA ILE A 213 -6.11 3.08 -39.74
C ILE A 213 -6.02 4.16 -40.81
N ALA A 214 -5.86 5.41 -40.39
CA ALA A 214 -5.77 6.55 -41.29
C ALA A 214 -4.45 6.50 -42.07
N VAL A 215 -4.51 6.77 -43.37
CA VAL A 215 -3.34 6.74 -44.27
C VAL A 215 -3.32 7.96 -45.18
N ASN A 216 -2.18 8.18 -45.83
CA ASN A 216 -2.04 9.20 -46.87
C ASN A 216 -2.98 8.92 -48.06
N PRO A 217 -3.46 9.98 -48.75
CA PRO A 217 -4.36 9.83 -49.89
C PRO A 217 -3.85 8.87 -50.98
N ASP A 218 -2.56 8.91 -51.28
CA ASP A 218 -1.96 8.08 -52.33
C ASP A 218 -2.00 6.60 -51.97
N VAL A 219 -1.70 6.26 -50.70
CA VAL A 219 -1.77 4.88 -50.19
C VAL A 219 -3.20 4.36 -50.25
N TYR A 220 -4.16 5.17 -49.82
CA TYR A 220 -5.58 4.80 -49.90
C TYR A 220 -6.03 4.57 -51.34
N LEU A 221 -5.71 5.50 -52.25
CA LEU A 221 -6.16 5.43 -53.63
C LEU A 221 -5.59 4.21 -54.35
N ALA A 222 -4.33 3.86 -54.10
CA ALA A 222 -3.72 2.66 -54.65
C ALA A 222 -4.50 1.39 -54.25
N VAL A 223 -4.79 1.23 -52.96
CA VAL A 223 -5.54 0.07 -52.43
C VAL A 223 -7.01 0.07 -52.90
N ASP A 224 -7.65 1.24 -52.92
CA ASP A 224 -9.05 1.39 -53.33
C ASP A 224 -9.26 1.08 -54.82
N GLN A 225 -8.29 1.44 -55.66
CA GLN A 225 -8.31 1.12 -57.09
C GLN A 225 -8.10 -0.38 -57.33
N ASP A 226 -7.14 -0.99 -56.64
CA ASP A 226 -6.88 -2.44 -56.67
C ASP A 226 -8.14 -3.23 -56.30
N LEU A 227 -8.72 -2.92 -55.14
CA LEU A 227 -9.96 -3.55 -54.65
C LEU A 227 -11.14 -3.40 -55.63
N LYS A 228 -11.23 -2.28 -56.36
CA LYS A 228 -12.29 -2.05 -57.34
C LYS A 228 -12.07 -2.77 -58.67
N ALA A 229 -10.82 -3.13 -58.99
CA ALA A 229 -10.48 -3.75 -60.26
C ALA A 229 -11.01 -5.19 -60.33
N ASP A 230 -10.82 -5.98 -59.28
CA ASP A 230 -11.19 -7.40 -59.25
C ASP A 230 -11.79 -7.89 -57.92
N GLY A 231 -11.96 -7.01 -56.94
CA GLY A 231 -12.48 -7.38 -55.61
C GLY A 231 -11.43 -7.95 -54.66
N ARG A 232 -10.14 -7.91 -55.00
CA ARG A 232 -9.03 -8.40 -54.18
C ARG A 232 -8.04 -7.27 -53.85
N ILE A 233 -7.28 -7.46 -52.78
CA ILE A 233 -6.15 -6.61 -52.44
C ILE A 233 -4.88 -7.46 -52.62
N ASP A 234 -4.03 -7.06 -53.54
CA ASP A 234 -2.81 -7.77 -53.91
C ASP A 234 -1.71 -7.61 -52.84
N ASP A 235 -1.48 -6.36 -52.41
CA ASP A 235 -0.52 -6.00 -51.38
C ASP A 235 -1.23 -5.62 -50.07
N ALA A 236 -1.80 -6.65 -49.44
CA ALA A 236 -2.67 -6.51 -48.29
C ALA A 236 -1.91 -6.30 -46.96
N ALA A 237 -0.58 -6.35 -46.92
CA ALA A 237 0.16 -6.16 -45.67
C ALA A 237 0.32 -4.66 -45.36
N LEU A 238 -0.33 -4.17 -44.29
CA LEU A 238 -0.14 -2.79 -43.82
C LEU A 238 1.03 -2.66 -42.86
N GLY A 239 1.24 -3.67 -42.02
CA GLY A 239 2.27 -3.65 -40.99
C GLY A 239 2.44 -5.00 -40.32
N VAL A 240 3.56 -5.19 -39.63
CA VAL A 240 3.91 -6.44 -38.96
C VAL A 240 4.27 -6.15 -37.51
N LYS A 241 3.64 -6.89 -36.61
CA LYS A 241 4.01 -6.97 -35.21
C LYS A 241 4.87 -8.22 -35.03
N ARG A 242 6.17 -8.03 -34.83
CA ARG A 242 7.09 -9.13 -34.56
C ARG A 242 7.20 -9.38 -33.06
N ARG A 243 7.39 -10.64 -32.70
CA ARG A 243 7.76 -11.01 -31.33
C ARG A 243 9.07 -10.30 -30.93
N GLY A 244 9.09 -9.76 -29.73
CA GLY A 244 10.20 -9.02 -29.13
C GLY A 244 10.30 -7.56 -29.54
N GLU A 245 9.48 -7.09 -30.48
CA GLU A 245 9.34 -5.66 -30.78
C GLU A 245 8.15 -5.08 -30.02
N PRO A 246 8.21 -3.87 -29.45
CA PRO A 246 7.11 -3.30 -28.66
C PRO A 246 5.98 -2.73 -29.51
N ASP A 247 6.25 -2.33 -30.75
CA ASP A 247 5.30 -1.63 -31.62
C ASP A 247 5.14 -2.36 -32.97
N VAL A 248 4.13 -1.97 -33.76
CA VAL A 248 3.94 -2.47 -35.13
C VAL A 248 4.89 -1.76 -36.08
N GLU A 249 5.62 -2.51 -36.89
CA GLU A 249 6.38 -2.00 -38.01
C GLU A 249 5.44 -1.78 -39.20
N PHE A 250 5.14 -0.52 -39.53
CA PHE A 250 4.29 -0.21 -40.68
C PHE A 250 5.07 -0.26 -42.00
N LEU A 251 4.57 -1.06 -42.95
CA LEU A 251 5.15 -1.22 -44.28
C LEU A 251 4.71 -0.12 -45.25
N LYS A 252 3.61 0.58 -44.91
CA LYS A 252 3.08 1.72 -45.68
C LYS A 252 2.92 2.95 -44.77
N PRO A 253 3.04 4.18 -45.28
CA PRO A 253 2.86 5.39 -44.46
C PRO A 253 1.45 5.50 -43.84
N VAL A 254 1.40 5.56 -42.50
CA VAL A 254 0.17 5.75 -41.73
C VAL A 254 0.16 7.11 -41.01
N LEU A 255 -1.03 7.63 -40.75
CA LEU A 255 -1.25 8.90 -40.05
C LEU A 255 -1.57 8.74 -38.55
N GLY A 256 -1.58 7.49 -38.06
CA GLY A 256 -1.73 7.17 -36.63
C GLY A 256 -3.15 7.26 -36.05
N LYS A 257 -4.11 7.87 -36.76
CA LYS A 257 -5.51 7.93 -36.30
C LYS A 257 -6.25 6.62 -36.59
N THR A 258 -7.07 6.17 -35.64
CA THR A 258 -7.83 4.91 -35.73
C THR A 258 -9.33 5.13 -35.57
N ILE A 259 -10.14 4.29 -36.23
CA ILE A 259 -11.60 4.23 -36.08
C ILE A 259 -12.08 2.79 -35.88
N THR A 260 -13.10 2.58 -35.06
CA THR A 260 -13.69 1.25 -34.84
C THR A 260 -15.04 1.05 -35.54
N GLU A 261 -15.56 2.13 -36.14
CA GLU A 261 -16.84 2.18 -36.85
C GLU A 261 -16.62 3.02 -38.12
N TRP A 262 -17.20 2.63 -39.25
CA TRP A 262 -17.06 3.31 -40.55
C TRP A 262 -18.34 3.26 -41.37
#